data_AF-A0A957YM69-F1
#
_entry.id   AF-A0A957YM69-F1
#
_cell.length_a   1.000
_cell.length_b   1.000
_cell.length_c   1.000
_cell.angle_alpha   90.00
_cell.angle_beta   90.00
_cell.angle_gamma   90.00
#
_symmetry.space_group_name_H-M   'P 1'
#
loop_
_entity.id
_entity.type
_entity.pdbx_description
1 polymer ?
#
loop_
_entity_poly.entity_id
_entity_poly.type
_entity_poly.pdbx_seq_one_letter_code
_entity_poly.pdbx_strand_id
1 'polypeptide(L)'
;PAGYLFLVSEQGRVKLVQLSDLSSLRGSEVEIMGLDAGDKLLTVFTTPGEGDVILVSSGGQGIRFAEEEVRAMGLSAAGVWGIKLGKGDKVVGAGPVKARTELVIVSENGFGKRTDLDAFSRQGRYGQGVIALSTSKETGPVSAAAVVRLGDRVMMISDKKNTKTVYARAFTKYARTHKGQSVMAIRGKDRLARLVTLETAG
;
A
#
# COMPACT_ATOMS: atom_id res chain seq x y z
N PRO A 1 2.84 -13.16 -21.24
CA PRO A 1 3.84 -13.05 -20.14
C PRO A 1 3.42 -13.96 -18.98
N ALA A 2 4.37 -14.60 -18.29
CA ALA A 2 4.07 -15.38 -17.09
C ALA A 2 3.86 -14.45 -15.88
N GLY A 3 3.01 -14.87 -14.94
CA GLY A 3 2.67 -14.12 -13.72
C GLY A 3 1.34 -13.38 -13.80
N TYR A 4 1.12 -12.52 -12.81
CA TYR A 4 -0.16 -11.89 -12.55
C TYR A 4 -0.03 -10.39 -12.30
N LEU A 5 -1.13 -9.66 -12.50
CA LEU A 5 -1.36 -8.36 -11.89
C LEU A 5 -2.17 -8.55 -10.62
N PHE A 6 -1.69 -7.98 -9.52
CA PHE A 6 -2.44 -7.82 -8.29
C PHE A 6 -2.95 -6.39 -8.21
N LEU A 7 -4.27 -6.24 -8.12
CA LEU A 7 -4.98 -4.97 -8.08
C LEU A 7 -5.54 -4.77 -6.67
N VAL A 8 -5.49 -3.54 -6.17
CA VAL A 8 -6.00 -3.18 -4.84
C VAL A 8 -6.84 -1.91 -4.94
N SER A 9 -8.04 -1.91 -4.36
CA SER A 9 -8.91 -0.73 -4.27
C SER A 9 -8.81 -0.01 -2.92
N GLU A 10 -9.21 1.25 -2.87
CA GLU A 10 -9.25 2.04 -1.64
C GLU A 10 -10.23 1.45 -0.61
N GLN A 11 -11.33 0.82 -1.03
CA GLN A 11 -12.24 0.13 -0.11
C GLN A 11 -11.76 -1.27 0.32
N GLY A 12 -10.57 -1.68 -0.11
CA GLY A 12 -9.95 -2.92 0.36
C GLY A 12 -10.35 -4.17 -0.41
N ARG A 13 -10.86 -4.02 -1.65
CA ARG A 13 -10.95 -5.15 -2.58
C ARG A 13 -9.58 -5.44 -3.19
N VAL A 14 -9.33 -6.70 -3.46
CA VAL A 14 -8.14 -7.19 -4.15
C VAL A 14 -8.54 -8.11 -5.29
N LYS A 15 -7.76 -8.11 -6.36
CA LYS A 15 -8.01 -8.94 -7.53
C LYS A 15 -6.71 -9.40 -8.15
N LEU A 16 -6.67 -10.66 -8.55
CA LEU A 16 -5.58 -11.24 -9.31
C LEU A 16 -6.02 -11.46 -10.76
N VAL A 17 -5.23 -10.99 -11.72
CA VAL A 17 -5.47 -11.13 -13.18
C VAL A 17 -4.25 -11.78 -13.81
N GLN A 18 -4.44 -12.77 -14.69
CA GLN A 18 -3.32 -13.38 -15.41
C GLN A 18 -2.75 -12.39 -16.44
N LEU A 19 -1.43 -12.24 -16.49
CA LEU A 19 -0.81 -11.35 -17.48
C LEU A 19 -1.03 -11.81 -18.94
N SER A 20 -1.29 -13.11 -19.16
CA SER A 20 -1.69 -13.65 -20.45
C SER A 20 -3.03 -13.10 -20.94
N ASP A 21 -3.97 -12.82 -20.05
CA ASP A 21 -5.31 -12.31 -20.40
C ASP A 21 -5.25 -10.89 -20.97
N LEU A 22 -4.15 -10.18 -20.72
CA LEU A 22 -3.91 -8.82 -21.22
C LEU A 22 -3.16 -8.79 -22.55
N SER A 23 -2.57 -9.92 -22.96
CA SER A 23 -1.66 -9.95 -24.12
C SER A 23 -2.36 -9.68 -25.46
N SER A 24 -3.66 -9.95 -25.54
CA SER A 24 -4.51 -9.74 -26.72
C SER A 24 -5.17 -8.35 -26.79
N LEU A 25 -5.06 -7.53 -25.73
CA LEU A 25 -5.84 -6.29 -25.58
C LEU A 25 -5.14 -5.04 -26.16
N ARG A 26 -4.29 -5.22 -27.19
CA ARG A 26 -3.52 -4.10 -27.75
C ARG A 26 -4.44 -3.06 -28.40
N GLY A 27 -4.39 -1.83 -27.89
CA GLY A 27 -5.12 -0.69 -28.46
C GLY A 27 -6.58 -0.56 -28.01
N SER A 28 -7.05 -1.37 -27.05
CA SER A 28 -8.38 -1.25 -26.48
C SER A 28 -8.33 -0.77 -25.03
N GLU A 29 -9.22 0.14 -24.66
CA GLU A 29 -9.50 0.41 -23.25
C GLU A 29 -10.29 -0.77 -22.68
N VAL A 30 -9.82 -1.34 -21.57
CA VAL A 30 -10.45 -2.50 -20.94
C VAL A 30 -10.61 -2.28 -19.46
N GLU A 31 -11.81 -2.57 -18.97
CA GLU A 31 -12.09 -2.63 -17.55
C GLU A 31 -11.44 -3.87 -16.95
N ILE A 32 -10.42 -3.65 -16.10
CA ILE A 32 -9.65 -4.73 -15.45
C ILE A 32 -10.12 -5.02 -14.02
N MET A 33 -11.02 -4.20 -13.48
CA MET A 33 -11.65 -4.38 -12.16
C MET A 33 -12.93 -3.57 -12.08
N GLY A 34 -14.06 -4.23 -11.86
CA GLY A 34 -15.31 -3.56 -11.52
C GLY A 34 -15.23 -2.95 -10.13
N LEU A 35 -15.47 -1.64 -10.03
CA LEU A 35 -15.43 -0.88 -8.79
C LEU A 35 -16.83 -0.39 -8.42
N ASP A 36 -17.19 -0.54 -7.15
CA ASP A 36 -18.43 0.00 -6.62
C ASP A 36 -18.41 1.54 -6.63
N ALA A 37 -19.59 2.16 -6.59
CA ALA A 37 -19.70 3.62 -6.56
C ALA A 37 -18.90 4.21 -5.39
N GLY A 38 -17.96 5.10 -5.70
CA GLY A 38 -17.08 5.75 -4.72
C GLY A 38 -15.84 4.94 -4.34
N ASP A 39 -15.65 3.72 -4.85
CA ASP A 39 -14.37 3.01 -4.78
C ASP A 39 -13.43 3.46 -5.90
N LYS A 40 -12.12 3.33 -5.66
CA LYS A 40 -11.06 3.71 -6.59
C LYS A 40 -9.97 2.67 -6.57
N LEU A 41 -9.38 2.41 -7.74
CA LEU A 41 -8.16 1.63 -7.82
C LEU A 41 -7.03 2.42 -7.12
N LEU A 42 -6.44 1.82 -6.08
CA LEU A 42 -5.34 2.41 -5.32
C LEU A 42 -4.00 2.13 -6.01
N THR A 43 -3.72 0.86 -6.29
CA THR A 43 -2.44 0.43 -6.84
C THR A 43 -2.55 -0.89 -7.58
N VAL A 44 -1.58 -1.14 -8.45
CA VAL A 44 -1.40 -2.39 -9.21
C VAL A 44 0.07 -2.75 -9.18
N PHE A 45 0.40 -4.02 -8.97
CA PHE A 45 1.77 -4.53 -9.08
C PHE A 45 1.80 -5.92 -9.68
N THR A 46 2.95 -6.28 -10.28
CA THR A 46 3.19 -7.60 -10.83
C THR A 46 3.70 -8.56 -9.75
N THR A 47 3.33 -9.82 -9.92
CA THR A 47 3.66 -10.89 -8.97
C THR A 47 3.74 -12.24 -9.69
N PRO A 48 4.61 -13.18 -9.24
CA PRO A 48 4.63 -14.54 -9.75
C PRO A 48 3.39 -15.36 -9.38
N GLY A 49 2.52 -14.88 -8.47
CA GLY A 49 1.37 -15.64 -7.96
C GLY A 49 1.66 -16.44 -6.70
N GLU A 50 2.78 -16.16 -6.04
CA GLU A 50 3.22 -16.81 -4.80
C GLU A 50 3.77 -15.78 -3.81
N GLY A 51 3.67 -16.11 -2.53
CA GLY A 51 4.21 -15.28 -1.45
C GLY A 51 3.16 -14.43 -0.77
N ASP A 52 3.61 -13.38 -0.08
CA ASP A 52 2.72 -12.55 0.74
C ASP A 52 2.50 -11.18 0.11
N VAL A 53 1.32 -10.62 0.37
CA VAL A 53 1.00 -9.21 0.14
C VAL A 53 0.70 -8.54 1.47
N ILE A 54 1.01 -7.24 1.56
CA ILE A 54 0.63 -6.40 2.70
C ILE A 54 -0.26 -5.26 2.22
N LEU A 55 -1.35 -5.01 2.95
CA LEU A 55 -2.24 -3.86 2.77
C LEU A 55 -2.21 -3.02 4.04
N VAL A 56 -2.24 -1.70 3.91
CA VAL A 56 -2.20 -0.73 5.01
C VAL A 56 -3.37 0.25 4.89
N SER A 57 -4.09 0.47 5.99
CA SER A 57 -5.24 1.37 6.04
C SER A 57 -4.90 2.75 6.63
N SER A 58 -5.73 3.74 6.32
CA SER A 58 -5.64 5.11 6.85
C SER A 58 -5.82 5.17 8.38
N GLY A 59 -6.59 4.22 8.94
CA GLY A 59 -6.74 4.01 10.38
C GLY A 59 -5.49 3.44 11.06
N GLY A 60 -4.45 3.10 10.28
CA GLY A 60 -3.19 2.57 10.79
C GLY A 60 -3.20 1.08 11.04
N GLN A 61 -4.08 0.31 10.38
CA GLN A 61 -4.03 -1.15 10.39
C GLN A 61 -3.21 -1.68 9.21
N GLY A 62 -2.57 -2.84 9.39
CA GLY A 62 -1.85 -3.55 8.36
C GLY A 62 -2.21 -5.03 8.38
N ILE A 63 -2.52 -5.60 7.22
CA ILE A 63 -2.78 -7.03 7.06
C ILE A 63 -1.76 -7.63 6.09
N ARG A 64 -1.16 -8.75 6.48
CA ARG A 64 -0.28 -9.57 5.64
C ARG A 64 -0.93 -10.92 5.43
N PHE A 65 -1.17 -11.32 4.19
CA PHE A 65 -1.78 -12.59 3.85
C PHE A 65 -1.13 -13.19 2.59
N ALA A 66 -1.33 -14.49 2.42
CA ALA A 66 -0.81 -15.24 1.28
C ALA A 66 -1.58 -14.85 0.02
N GLU A 67 -0.87 -14.42 -1.04
CA GLU A 67 -1.49 -14.00 -2.29
C GLU A 67 -2.39 -15.08 -2.89
N GLU A 68 -2.02 -16.35 -2.67
CA GLU A 68 -2.71 -17.55 -3.11
C GLU A 68 -4.15 -17.66 -2.56
N GLU A 69 -4.49 -16.90 -1.51
CA GLU A 69 -5.88 -16.75 -1.03
C GLU A 69 -6.77 -15.92 -1.98
N VAL A 70 -6.18 -15.33 -3.02
CA VAL A 70 -6.84 -14.58 -4.09
C VAL A 70 -6.72 -15.36 -5.40
N ARG A 71 -7.77 -16.08 -5.77
CA ARG A 71 -7.83 -16.76 -7.07
C ARG A 71 -7.71 -15.76 -8.23
N ALA A 72 -7.08 -16.19 -9.32
CA ALA A 72 -7.13 -15.47 -10.58
C ALA A 72 -8.58 -15.33 -11.08
N MET A 73 -8.91 -14.16 -11.62
CA MET A 73 -10.25 -13.79 -12.06
C MET A 73 -10.19 -13.06 -13.40
N GLY A 74 -11.24 -13.24 -14.21
CA GLY A 74 -11.38 -12.54 -15.49
C GLY A 74 -11.53 -11.03 -15.34
N LEU A 75 -11.33 -10.29 -16.43
CA LEU A 75 -11.17 -8.83 -16.45
C LEU A 75 -12.37 -8.05 -15.90
N SER A 76 -13.61 -8.51 -16.13
CA SER A 76 -14.83 -7.88 -15.62
C SER A 76 -15.13 -8.12 -14.14
N ALA A 77 -14.41 -9.03 -13.46
CA ALA A 77 -14.70 -9.35 -12.06
C ALA A 77 -14.32 -8.18 -11.12
N ALA A 78 -15.09 -7.98 -10.05
CA ALA A 78 -14.81 -6.97 -9.03
C ALA A 78 -13.70 -7.36 -8.03
N GLY A 79 -13.24 -8.62 -8.03
CA GLY A 79 -12.27 -9.12 -7.05
C GLY A 79 -12.92 -9.68 -5.78
N VAL A 80 -12.13 -9.83 -4.72
CA VAL A 80 -12.54 -10.32 -3.38
C VAL A 80 -12.06 -9.36 -2.30
N TRP A 81 -12.58 -9.46 -1.07
CA TRP A 81 -12.12 -8.59 0.00
C TRP A 81 -10.70 -8.94 0.49
N GLY A 82 -9.81 -7.96 0.59
CA GLY A 82 -8.44 -8.11 1.08
C GLY A 82 -8.30 -7.82 2.58
N ILE A 83 -8.88 -6.72 3.05
CA ILE A 83 -8.84 -6.28 4.46
C ILE A 83 -10.23 -5.85 4.92
N LYS A 84 -10.58 -6.15 6.17
CA LYS A 84 -11.81 -5.66 6.80
C LYS A 84 -11.58 -4.28 7.39
N LEU A 85 -12.07 -3.25 6.71
CA LEU A 85 -11.92 -1.85 7.11
C LEU A 85 -12.94 -1.44 8.17
N GLY A 86 -12.52 -0.51 9.05
CA GLY A 86 -13.42 0.20 9.96
C GLY A 86 -14.24 1.28 9.24
N LYS A 87 -15.22 1.86 9.94
CA LYS A 87 -16.06 2.93 9.40
C LYS A 87 -15.20 4.13 9.00
N GLY A 88 -15.26 4.53 7.73
CA GLY A 88 -14.51 5.66 7.18
C GLY A 88 -13.03 5.39 6.93
N ASP A 89 -12.57 4.17 7.15
CA ASP A 89 -11.21 3.76 6.83
C ASP A 89 -11.10 3.35 5.35
N LYS A 90 -9.88 3.42 4.80
CA LYS A 90 -9.55 3.07 3.42
C LYS A 90 -8.13 2.56 3.34
N VAL A 91 -7.82 1.74 2.33
CA VAL A 91 -6.45 1.32 2.03
C VAL A 91 -5.69 2.52 1.46
N VAL A 92 -4.48 2.75 1.96
CA VAL A 92 -3.58 3.87 1.59
C VAL A 92 -2.21 3.38 1.11
N GLY A 93 -1.95 2.08 1.20
CA GLY A 93 -0.77 1.46 0.62
C GLY A 93 -0.93 -0.05 0.53
N ALA A 94 -0.34 -0.64 -0.50
CA ALA A 94 -0.25 -2.08 -0.63
C ALA A 94 1.00 -2.45 -1.43
N GLY A 95 1.51 -3.66 -1.22
CA GLY A 95 2.63 -4.17 -2.01
C GLY A 95 2.99 -5.62 -1.69
N PRO A 96 3.82 -6.25 -2.55
CA PRO A 96 4.31 -7.59 -2.33
C PRO A 96 5.38 -7.60 -1.23
N VAL A 97 5.32 -8.59 -0.34
CA VAL A 97 6.36 -8.84 0.65
C VAL A 97 7.49 -9.59 -0.04
N LYS A 98 8.63 -8.91 -0.21
CA LYS A 98 9.81 -9.44 -0.91
C LYS A 98 11.00 -9.49 0.05
N ALA A 99 11.99 -10.33 -0.27
CA ALA A 99 13.23 -10.32 0.47
C ALA A 99 13.89 -8.94 0.41
N ARG A 100 14.48 -8.51 1.55
CA ARG A 100 15.20 -7.22 1.68
C ARG A 100 14.34 -5.99 1.40
N THR A 101 13.03 -6.07 1.59
CA THR A 101 12.14 -4.92 1.62
C THR A 101 11.62 -4.65 3.01
N GLU A 102 11.30 -3.39 3.28
CA GLU A 102 10.68 -2.93 4.50
C GLU A 102 9.44 -2.09 4.14
N LEU A 103 8.55 -1.87 5.11
CA LEU A 103 7.39 -1.02 4.95
C LEU A 103 7.70 0.39 5.42
N VAL A 104 7.69 1.37 4.52
CA VAL A 104 7.63 2.79 4.87
C VAL A 104 6.17 3.19 5.03
N ILE A 105 5.85 3.85 6.14
CA ILE A 105 4.51 4.37 6.45
C ILE A 105 4.64 5.84 6.84
N VAL A 106 3.77 6.70 6.29
CA VAL A 106 3.71 8.12 6.60
C VAL A 106 2.29 8.57 6.93
N SER A 107 2.17 9.47 7.91
CA SER A 107 0.91 10.06 8.34
C SER A 107 0.67 11.43 7.68
N GLU A 108 -0.58 11.91 7.75
CA GLU A 108 -0.97 13.23 7.19
C GLU A 108 -0.19 14.39 7.82
N ASN A 109 0.17 14.30 9.12
CA ASN A 109 0.93 15.36 9.79
C ASN A 109 2.45 15.19 9.64
N GLY A 110 2.90 14.33 8.72
CA GLY A 110 4.30 14.19 8.35
C GLY A 110 5.13 13.36 9.33
N PHE A 111 4.51 12.49 10.13
CA PHE A 111 5.21 11.46 10.88
C PHE A 111 5.47 10.26 9.99
N GLY A 112 6.64 9.64 10.11
CA GLY A 112 6.98 8.48 9.32
C GLY A 112 8.00 7.59 9.98
N LYS A 113 8.03 6.34 9.51
CA LYS A 113 8.97 5.31 9.93
C LYS A 113 9.11 4.24 8.86
N ARG A 114 10.12 3.40 9.02
CA ARG A 114 10.19 2.09 8.37
C ARG A 114 10.02 0.96 9.39
N THR A 115 9.41 -0.14 8.97
CA THR A 115 9.22 -1.33 9.81
C THR A 115 9.46 -2.59 8.98
N ASP A 116 10.07 -3.61 9.60
CA ASP A 116 10.23 -4.92 8.95
C ASP A 116 8.87 -5.53 8.62
N LEU A 117 8.76 -6.13 7.44
CA LEU A 117 7.56 -6.84 7.02
C LEU A 117 7.30 -8.09 7.86
N ASP A 118 8.34 -8.68 8.45
CA ASP A 118 8.23 -9.82 9.36
C ASP A 118 7.66 -9.45 10.73
N ALA A 119 7.58 -8.16 11.06
CA ALA A 119 6.84 -7.72 12.24
C ALA A 119 5.32 -7.90 12.07
N PHE A 120 4.84 -8.07 10.83
CA PHE A 120 3.45 -8.37 10.49
C PHE A 120 3.32 -9.88 10.27
N SER A 121 2.80 -10.61 11.24
CA SER A 121 2.55 -12.05 11.08
C SER A 121 1.53 -12.29 9.95
N ARG A 122 1.77 -13.34 9.15
CA ARG A 122 0.81 -13.82 8.16
C ARG A 122 -0.49 -14.19 8.88
N GLN A 123 -1.61 -13.75 8.33
CA GLN A 123 -2.98 -14.09 8.76
C GLN A 123 -3.86 -14.35 7.54
N GLY A 124 -5.07 -14.85 7.76
CA GLY A 124 -6.03 -15.04 6.67
C GLY A 124 -6.48 -13.70 6.05
N ARG A 125 -6.75 -13.72 4.75
CA ARG A 125 -7.32 -12.58 4.02
C ARG A 125 -8.66 -12.14 4.65
N TYR A 126 -8.97 -10.85 4.53
CA TYR A 126 -10.17 -10.21 5.07
C TYR A 126 -10.26 -10.18 6.60
N GLY A 127 -9.13 -10.33 7.29
CA GLY A 127 -8.99 -9.95 8.69
C GLY A 127 -8.99 -8.43 8.89
N GLN A 128 -9.06 -7.99 10.16
CA GLN A 128 -8.92 -6.58 10.53
C GLN A 128 -7.48 -6.06 10.41
N GLY A 129 -6.50 -6.98 10.35
CA GLY A 129 -5.10 -6.61 10.42
C GLY A 129 -4.64 -6.36 11.85
N VAL A 130 -3.45 -5.78 11.95
CA VAL A 130 -2.79 -5.40 13.20
C VAL A 130 -2.21 -4.00 13.06
N ILE A 131 -2.00 -3.28 14.18
CA ILE A 131 -1.53 -1.87 14.15
C ILE A 131 -0.25 -1.72 13.33
N ALA A 132 -0.28 -1.04 12.20
CA ALA A 132 0.88 -0.71 11.37
C ALA A 132 1.54 0.61 11.79
N LEU A 133 0.75 1.56 12.28
CA LEU A 133 1.17 2.84 12.85
C LEU A 133 0.09 3.31 13.84
N SER A 134 0.47 3.63 15.08
CA SER A 134 -0.49 4.17 16.05
C SER A 134 -0.87 5.60 15.69
N THR A 135 -2.13 5.80 15.30
CA THR A 135 -2.66 7.10 14.92
C THR A 135 -3.18 7.86 16.15
N SER A 136 -3.02 9.18 16.15
CA SER A 136 -3.49 10.08 17.18
C SER A 136 -3.83 11.45 16.57
N LYS A 137 -4.32 12.40 17.38
CA LYS A 137 -4.50 13.79 16.94
C LYS A 137 -3.18 14.43 16.47
N GLU A 138 -2.07 14.02 17.07
CA GLU A 138 -0.73 14.53 16.74
C GLU A 138 -0.25 13.99 15.40
N THR A 139 -0.40 12.69 15.13
CA THR A 139 0.08 12.08 13.89
C THR A 139 -0.87 12.34 12.73
N GLY A 140 -2.18 12.44 13.02
CA GLY A 140 -3.23 12.28 12.01
C GLY A 140 -3.34 10.83 11.51
N PRO A 141 -4.25 10.59 10.56
CA PRO A 141 -4.38 9.32 9.85
C PRO A 141 -3.09 8.95 9.09
N VAL A 142 -2.95 7.68 8.73
CA VAL A 142 -1.94 7.25 7.75
C VAL A 142 -2.35 7.79 6.39
N SER A 143 -1.42 8.49 5.73
CA SER A 143 -1.63 9.07 4.40
C SER A 143 -1.18 8.14 3.29
N ALA A 144 -0.05 7.45 3.48
CA ALA A 144 0.46 6.49 2.50
C ALA A 144 1.39 5.45 3.13
N ALA A 145 1.50 4.30 2.48
CA ALA A 145 2.50 3.29 2.79
C ALA A 145 3.06 2.65 1.52
N ALA A 146 4.32 2.25 1.54
CA ALA A 146 4.98 1.58 0.42
C ALA A 146 5.96 0.53 0.92
N VAL A 147 5.98 -0.61 0.22
CA VAL A 147 7.04 -1.62 0.37
C VAL A 147 8.24 -1.16 -0.45
N VAL A 148 9.38 -1.00 0.20
CA VAL A 148 10.57 -0.39 -0.40
C VAL A 148 11.84 -1.15 -0.02
N ARG A 149 12.84 -1.10 -0.88
CA ARG A 149 14.23 -1.43 -0.55
C ARG A 149 14.88 -0.21 0.10
N LEU A 150 15.89 -0.42 0.94
CA LEU A 150 16.63 0.67 1.60
C LEU A 150 17.33 1.63 0.63
N GLY A 151 17.62 1.16 -0.59
CA GLY A 151 18.18 1.96 -1.68
C GLY A 151 17.17 2.85 -2.38
N ASP A 152 15.87 2.56 -2.29
CA ASP A 152 14.84 3.32 -3.00
C ASP A 152 14.72 4.73 -2.43
N ARG A 153 14.28 5.66 -3.27
CA ARG A 153 13.93 7.01 -2.85
C ARG A 153 12.43 7.12 -2.69
N VAL A 154 12.02 7.83 -1.66
CA VAL A 154 10.62 8.08 -1.31
C VAL A 154 10.41 9.59 -1.40
N MET A 155 9.53 10.00 -2.31
CA MET A 155 9.09 11.38 -2.47
C MET A 155 7.75 11.57 -1.76
N MET A 156 7.73 12.43 -0.74
CA MET A 156 6.52 12.85 -0.05
C MET A 156 6.01 14.15 -0.68
N ILE A 157 4.70 14.22 -0.90
CA ILE A 157 4.04 15.36 -1.54
C ILE A 157 2.88 15.82 -0.66
N SER A 158 2.85 17.11 -0.31
CA SER A 158 1.74 17.70 0.44
C SER A 158 0.63 18.25 -0.47
N ASP A 159 -0.53 18.53 0.11
CA ASP A 159 -1.65 19.17 -0.59
C ASP A 159 -1.26 20.54 -1.17
N LYS A 160 -0.40 21.29 -0.45
CA LYS A 160 0.17 22.56 -0.91
C LYS A 160 1.35 22.41 -1.87
N LYS A 161 1.57 21.21 -2.43
CA LYS A 161 2.63 20.90 -3.40
C LYS A 161 4.05 21.08 -2.87
N ASN A 162 4.23 21.11 -1.55
CA ASN A 162 5.57 20.95 -0.97
C ASN A 162 6.02 19.52 -1.20
N THR A 163 7.30 19.34 -1.54
CA THR A 163 7.86 18.02 -1.80
C THR A 163 9.13 17.79 -1.00
N LYS A 164 9.34 16.56 -0.56
CA LYS A 164 10.59 16.14 0.08
C LYS A 164 10.92 14.72 -0.34
N THR A 165 12.09 14.54 -0.92
CA THR A 165 12.57 13.24 -1.39
C THR A 165 13.76 12.79 -0.56
N VAL A 166 13.68 11.62 0.04
CA VAL A 166 14.76 11.01 0.83
C VAL A 166 14.92 9.55 0.47
N TYR A 167 16.06 8.94 0.81
CA TYR A 167 16.18 7.49 0.72
C TYR A 167 15.30 6.81 1.77
N ALA A 168 14.77 5.63 1.46
CA ALA A 168 14.03 4.79 2.40
C ALA A 168 14.86 4.52 3.68
N ARG A 169 16.18 4.29 3.55
CA ARG A 169 17.08 4.12 4.69
C ARG A 169 17.12 5.30 5.67
N ALA A 170 16.74 6.50 5.23
CA ALA A 170 16.73 7.71 6.06
C ALA A 170 15.51 7.75 7.01
N PHE A 171 14.48 6.93 6.77
CA PHE A 171 13.42 6.74 7.74
C PHE A 171 13.97 5.94 8.93
N THR A 172 13.72 6.41 10.15
CA THR A 172 14.10 5.64 11.33
C THR A 172 13.27 4.37 11.43
N LYS A 173 13.94 3.28 11.76
CA LYS A 173 13.31 1.98 11.97
C LYS A 173 12.63 1.94 13.32
N TYR A 174 11.35 1.61 13.35
CA TYR A 174 10.59 1.45 14.60
C TYR A 174 9.64 0.25 14.52
N ALA A 175 9.24 -0.22 15.69
CA ALA A 175 8.19 -1.23 15.84
C ALA A 175 6.86 -0.79 15.19
N ARG A 176 6.00 -1.76 14.87
CA ARG A 176 4.73 -1.48 14.20
C ARG A 176 3.84 -0.50 14.98
N THR A 177 3.79 -0.63 16.31
CA THR A 177 2.97 0.22 17.19
C THR A 177 3.52 1.62 17.43
N HIS A 178 4.74 1.94 16.99
CA HIS A 178 5.32 3.26 17.16
C HIS A 178 4.71 4.28 16.18
N LYS A 179 4.57 5.54 16.59
CA LYS A 179 4.05 6.62 15.71
C LYS A 179 5.03 7.08 14.62
N GLY A 180 6.30 6.75 14.78
CA GLY A 180 7.40 7.27 13.96
C GLY A 180 7.92 8.62 14.47
N GLN A 181 8.64 9.33 13.62
CA GLN A 181 9.17 10.67 13.90
C GLN A 181 8.79 11.63 12.77
N SER A 182 8.96 12.93 12.96
CA SER A 182 8.73 13.89 11.88
C SER A 182 9.71 13.65 10.73
N VAL A 183 9.17 13.34 9.55
CA VAL A 183 9.93 13.14 8.30
C VAL A 183 9.71 14.29 7.33
N MET A 184 8.60 15.01 7.45
CA MET A 184 8.28 16.22 6.69
C MET A 184 7.52 17.19 7.59
N ALA A 185 7.95 18.45 7.62
CA ALA A 185 7.24 19.46 8.39
C ALA A 185 5.93 19.84 7.68
N ILE A 186 4.80 19.64 8.35
CA ILE A 186 3.46 20.00 7.88
C ILE A 186 2.96 21.16 8.74
N ARG A 187 2.52 22.26 8.12
CA ARG A 187 2.16 23.51 8.83
C ARG A 187 0.76 23.99 8.48
N GLY A 188 0.08 24.54 9.49
CA GLY A 188 -1.26 25.13 9.33
C GLY A 188 -2.27 24.10 8.83
N LYS A 189 -2.91 24.38 7.69
CA LYS A 189 -3.88 23.49 7.04
C LYS A 189 -3.28 22.56 5.97
N ASP A 190 -1.94 22.51 5.82
CA ASP A 190 -1.29 21.57 4.90
C ASP A 190 -1.40 20.13 5.43
N ARG A 191 -1.28 19.14 4.55
CA ARG A 191 -1.28 17.70 4.88
C ARG A 191 -0.39 16.96 3.91
N LEU A 192 0.28 15.91 4.36
CA LEU A 192 0.90 14.96 3.45
C LEU A 192 -0.21 14.23 2.70
N ALA A 193 -0.19 14.34 1.38
CA ALA A 193 -1.25 13.85 0.52
C ALA A 193 -0.88 12.52 -0.15
N ARG A 194 0.40 12.38 -0.55
CA ARG A 194 0.85 11.25 -1.37
C ARG A 194 2.30 10.90 -1.11
N LEU A 195 2.63 9.65 -1.40
CA LEU A 195 3.97 9.11 -1.44
C LEU A 195 4.22 8.50 -2.82
N VAL A 196 5.37 8.81 -3.41
CA VAL A 196 5.85 8.19 -4.65
C VAL A 196 7.17 7.49 -4.37
N THR A 197 7.24 6.20 -4.71
CA THR A 197 8.50 5.44 -4.66
C THR A 197 9.21 5.59 -5.99
N LEU A 198 10.47 5.99 -5.92
CA LEU A 198 11.39 6.06 -7.04
C LEU A 198 12.36 4.90 -6.86
N GLU A 199 12.10 3.82 -7.60
CA GLU A 199 12.96 2.65 -7.60
C GLU A 199 14.34 3.04 -8.11
N THR A 200 15.38 2.64 -7.39
CA THR A 200 16.73 2.74 -7.96
C THR A 200 16.88 1.56 -8.90
N ALA A 201 17.22 1.83 -10.17
CA ALA A 201 17.57 0.78 -11.11
C ALA A 201 18.66 -0.09 -10.47
N GLY A 202 18.31 -1.33 -10.17
CA GLY A 202 19.20 -2.35 -9.65
C GLY A 202 19.79 -3.15 -10.79
#